data_AF-A0AAD3DJU6-F1
#
_entry.id   AF-A0AAD3DJU6-F1
#
_cell.length_a   1.000
_cell.length_b   1.000
_cell.length_c   1.000
_cell.angle_alpha   90.00
_cell.angle_beta   90.00
_cell.angle_gamma   90.00
#
_symmetry.space_group_name_H-M   'P 1'
#
loop_
_entity.id
_entity.type
_entity.pdbx_description
1 polymer ?
#
loop_
_entity_poly.entity_id
_entity_poly.type
_entity_poly.pdbx_seq_one_letter_code
_entity_poly.pdbx_strand_id
1 'polypeptide(L)'
;MALSDTHEHLPSQANDEIGEAGPSSGMKRLLCAEPLDASPSRFPRKSLSLGLFVSWHTLASKSRHHCLSLKRLSGVEELQGLARDLMQRAFSPGSLPPHLGSPASSRLYYHFTPDMECLSLPSDVARTTLKLVVTYDGWEYVVYERPLRSGAPLADDADTPLLVTVVEFESTALVIGHLGIRVQLVSYPMVSVRKDFIDDIDFRLRTDPDNFKGILS
;
A
#
# COMPACT_ATOMS: atom_id res chain seq x y z
N MET A 1 38.60 48.01 21.26
CA MET A 1 38.43 48.84 20.05
C MET A 1 37.30 48.18 19.26
N ALA A 2 36.08 48.72 19.37
CA ALA A 2 35.53 49.79 18.50
C ALA A 2 34.80 49.12 17.31
N LEU A 3 33.45 49.11 17.29
CA LEU A 3 32.60 50.20 16.74
C LEU A 3 32.87 50.35 15.23
N SER A 4 31.95 50.15 14.28
CA SER A 4 30.57 50.66 14.09
C SER A 4 30.08 50.16 12.70
N ASP A 5 28.93 50.47 12.10
CA ASP A 5 27.52 50.71 12.50
C ASP A 5 26.65 50.66 11.20
N THR A 6 25.34 50.50 11.36
CA THR A 6 24.23 51.00 10.48
C THR A 6 24.39 51.14 8.95
N HIS A 7 23.39 50.66 8.18
CA HIS A 7 22.36 51.58 7.65
C HIS A 7 21.07 50.89 7.13
N GLU A 8 19.95 51.59 7.31
CA GLU A 8 18.60 51.21 6.85
C GLU A 8 18.33 51.63 5.39
N HIS A 9 17.36 51.00 4.71
CA HIS A 9 16.31 51.74 3.96
C HIS A 9 15.11 50.88 3.48
N LEU A 10 13.91 51.36 3.82
CA LEU A 10 12.61 51.16 3.15
C LEU A 10 12.12 52.58 2.77
N PRO A 11 11.51 52.81 1.58
CA PRO A 11 10.05 52.69 1.41
C PRO A 11 9.69 52.12 -0.01
N SER A 12 8.52 52.25 -0.65
CA SER A 12 7.29 53.03 -0.41
C SER A 12 6.03 52.43 -1.08
N GLN A 13 4.90 53.16 -0.91
CA GLN A 13 3.70 53.37 -1.74
C GLN A 13 3.58 52.62 -3.10
N ALA A 14 2.46 51.95 -3.42
CA ALA A 14 1.03 52.36 -3.48
C ALA A 14 0.61 52.99 -4.81
N ASN A 15 -0.54 52.57 -5.34
CA ASN A 15 -1.49 53.38 -6.11
C ASN A 15 -2.86 52.69 -6.22
N ASP A 16 -3.91 53.50 -6.19
CA ASP A 16 -5.31 53.14 -6.43
C ASP A 16 -5.58 52.79 -7.90
N GLU A 17 -6.73 52.17 -8.18
CA GLU A 17 -7.82 52.89 -8.85
C GLU A 17 -9.17 52.17 -8.75
N ILE A 18 -10.24 52.96 -8.66
CA ILE A 18 -11.63 52.54 -8.44
C ILE A 18 -12.40 52.69 -9.75
N GLY A 19 -13.18 51.67 -10.14
CA GLY A 19 -14.06 51.69 -11.33
C GLY A 19 -15.53 51.51 -10.95
N GLU A 20 -16.40 52.37 -11.48
CA GLU A 20 -17.77 52.58 -11.00
C GLU A 20 -18.83 51.56 -11.45
N ALA A 21 -20.02 51.69 -10.83
CA ALA A 21 -21.19 50.84 -11.01
C ALA A 21 -22.05 51.18 -12.24
N GLY A 22 -22.90 50.22 -12.66
CA GLY A 22 -23.97 50.45 -13.62
C GLY A 22 -24.99 49.31 -13.66
N PRO A 23 -26.24 49.48 -13.19
CA PRO A 23 -27.26 48.43 -13.21
C PRO A 23 -28.09 48.47 -14.51
N SER A 24 -28.14 47.38 -15.27
CA SER A 24 -29.05 47.24 -16.42
C SER A 24 -30.20 46.26 -16.13
N SER A 25 -31.39 46.82 -15.96
CA SER A 25 -32.65 46.08 -15.94
C SER A 25 -32.92 45.44 -17.31
N GLY A 26 -33.29 44.16 -17.35
CA GLY A 26 -33.83 43.58 -18.59
C GLY A 26 -34.17 42.09 -18.57
N MET A 27 -35.42 41.78 -18.92
CA MET A 27 -35.90 40.50 -19.45
C MET A 27 -35.90 39.25 -18.54
N LYS A 28 -37.10 38.96 -18.02
CA LYS A 28 -37.52 37.60 -17.62
C LYS A 28 -37.48 36.67 -18.84
N ARG A 29 -36.48 35.80 -18.95
CA ARG A 29 -36.56 34.60 -19.81
C ARG A 29 -37.04 33.42 -18.97
N LEU A 30 -38.28 33.01 -19.21
CA LEU A 30 -38.74 31.66 -18.88
C LEU A 30 -37.94 30.69 -19.76
N LEU A 31 -36.86 30.13 -19.22
CA LEU A 31 -36.20 29.00 -19.84
C LEU A 31 -37.05 27.76 -19.57
N CYS A 32 -37.41 27.08 -20.66
CA CYS A 32 -38.14 25.83 -20.62
C CYS A 32 -37.42 24.83 -19.71
N ALA A 33 -38.17 24.10 -18.88
CA ALA A 33 -37.60 22.98 -18.16
C ALA A 33 -37.07 21.97 -19.19
N GLU A 34 -35.76 21.75 -19.21
CA GLU A 34 -35.19 20.61 -19.93
C GLU A 34 -35.77 19.32 -19.34
N PRO A 35 -36.02 18.28 -20.15
CA PRO A 35 -36.35 16.97 -19.62
C PRO A 35 -35.21 16.55 -18.69
N LEU A 36 -35.56 16.17 -17.46
CA LEU A 36 -34.67 15.39 -16.62
C LEU A 36 -34.51 14.01 -17.27
N ASP A 37 -33.60 13.94 -18.25
CA ASP A 37 -33.02 12.68 -18.67
C ASP A 37 -32.52 12.01 -17.41
N ALA A 38 -33.11 10.86 -17.09
CA ALA A 38 -32.72 10.03 -15.97
C ALA A 38 -31.35 9.44 -16.29
N SER A 39 -30.30 10.26 -16.13
CA SER A 39 -28.91 9.82 -16.09
C SER A 39 -28.88 8.66 -15.11
N PRO A 40 -28.59 7.42 -15.58
CA PRO A 40 -28.48 6.31 -14.66
C PRO A 40 -27.32 6.67 -13.74
N SER A 41 -27.64 7.00 -12.50
CA SER A 41 -26.68 7.27 -11.45
C SER A 41 -25.94 5.97 -11.17
N ARG A 42 -24.92 5.72 -12.01
CA ARG A 42 -23.90 4.72 -11.79
C ARG A 42 -23.11 5.19 -10.59
N PHE A 43 -23.68 4.98 -9.39
CA PHE A 43 -22.96 5.04 -8.15
C PHE A 43 -21.64 4.28 -8.37
N PRO A 44 -20.48 4.92 -8.13
CA PRO A 44 -19.21 4.30 -8.43
C PRO A 44 -19.17 2.95 -7.72
N ARG A 45 -18.99 1.87 -8.49
CA ARG A 45 -18.96 0.51 -7.93
C ARG A 45 -17.89 0.48 -6.86
N LYS A 46 -18.29 0.28 -5.60
CA LYS A 46 -17.39 0.22 -4.45
C LYS A 46 -16.27 -0.77 -4.78
N SER A 47 -15.05 -0.26 -4.82
CA SER A 47 -13.84 -1.03 -5.12
C SER A 47 -13.30 -1.62 -3.83
N LEU A 48 -13.01 -2.92 -3.86
CA LEU A 48 -12.29 -3.60 -2.80
C LEU A 48 -10.82 -3.16 -2.84
N SER A 49 -10.27 -2.72 -1.70
CA SER A 49 -8.82 -2.52 -1.53
C SER A 49 -8.24 -3.55 -0.57
N LEU A 50 -6.96 -3.89 -0.77
CA LEU A 50 -6.26 -4.88 0.05
C LEU A 50 -5.17 -4.22 0.89
N GLY A 51 -4.94 -4.78 2.07
CA GLY A 51 -3.81 -4.46 2.93
C GLY A 51 -3.12 -5.71 3.46
N LEU A 52 -1.83 -5.63 3.71
CA LEU A 52 -1.07 -6.65 4.44
C LEU A 52 -0.72 -6.11 5.83
N PHE A 53 -1.30 -6.72 6.87
CA PHE A 53 -0.93 -6.43 8.24
C PHE A 53 0.19 -7.38 8.69
N VAL A 54 1.38 -6.83 8.95
CA VAL A 54 2.58 -7.56 9.35
C VAL A 54 2.81 -7.34 10.84
N SER A 55 2.84 -8.42 11.61
CA SER A 55 3.12 -8.41 13.05
C SER A 55 4.40 -9.17 13.35
N TRP A 56 5.42 -8.47 13.84
CA TRP A 56 6.63 -9.10 14.36
C TRP A 56 6.58 -9.15 15.88
N HIS A 57 6.79 -10.33 16.45
CA HIS A 57 7.07 -10.51 17.87
C HIS A 57 8.57 -10.73 18.04
N THR A 58 9.21 -9.97 18.91
CA THR A 58 10.65 -10.10 19.16
C THR A 58 10.93 -10.98 20.37
N LEU A 59 12.17 -11.46 20.51
CA LEU A 59 12.61 -12.28 21.65
C LEU A 59 12.41 -11.57 22.99
N ALA A 60 12.48 -10.23 23.01
CA ALA A 60 12.16 -9.39 24.17
C ALA A 60 10.64 -9.24 24.44
N SER A 61 9.79 -10.07 23.82
CA SER A 61 8.32 -10.04 23.91
C SER A 61 7.65 -8.73 23.49
N LYS A 62 8.36 -7.86 22.77
CA LYS A 62 7.79 -6.68 22.14
C LYS A 62 7.12 -7.07 20.83
N SER A 63 5.99 -6.45 20.50
CA SER A 63 5.41 -6.53 19.16
C SER A 63 5.60 -5.23 18.38
N ARG A 64 5.84 -5.35 17.08
CA ARG A 64 5.81 -4.23 16.12
C ARG A 64 4.85 -4.62 15.01
N HIS A 65 3.91 -3.72 14.72
CA HIS A 65 2.86 -3.93 13.73
C HIS A 65 2.99 -2.90 12.61
N HIS A 66 2.71 -3.33 11.38
CA HIS A 66 2.64 -2.48 10.19
C HIS A 66 1.42 -2.85 9.38
N CYS A 67 0.66 -1.86 8.91
CA CYS A 67 -0.36 -2.05 7.88
C CYS A 67 0.19 -1.50 6.56
N LEU A 68 0.17 -2.31 5.51
CA LEU A 68 0.67 -1.94 4.18
C LEU A 68 -0.47 -2.00 3.18
N SER A 69 -0.88 -0.85 2.64
CA SER A 69 -1.76 -0.81 1.47
C SER A 69 -1.12 -1.57 0.30
N LEU A 70 -1.90 -2.39 -0.37
CA LEU A 70 -1.45 -3.25 -1.46
C LEU A 70 -1.98 -2.77 -2.82
N LYS A 71 -1.06 -2.44 -3.72
CA LYS A 71 -1.34 -2.13 -5.12
C LYS A 71 -1.20 -3.37 -5.98
N ARG A 72 -2.17 -3.57 -6.88
CA ARG A 72 -2.18 -4.69 -7.83
C ARG A 72 -1.16 -4.48 -8.96
N LEU A 73 -0.55 -5.58 -9.38
CA LEU A 73 0.35 -5.69 -10.53
C LEU A 73 -0.16 -6.79 -11.48
N SER A 74 0.15 -6.67 -12.76
CA SER A 74 -0.04 -7.74 -13.76
C SER A 74 1.02 -8.84 -13.61
N GLY A 75 2.20 -8.52 -13.06
CA GLY A 75 3.31 -9.45 -12.83
C GLY A 75 4.55 -8.78 -12.25
N VAL A 76 5.58 -9.57 -11.96
CA VAL A 76 6.87 -9.10 -11.37
C VAL A 76 7.56 -8.05 -12.25
N GLU A 77 7.40 -8.13 -13.57
CA GLU A 77 8.01 -7.20 -14.53
C GLU A 77 7.46 -5.76 -14.45
N GLU A 78 6.30 -5.55 -13.80
CA GLU A 78 5.75 -4.20 -13.55
C GLU A 78 6.34 -3.52 -12.32
N LEU A 79 7.20 -4.20 -11.54
CA LEU A 79 7.91 -3.58 -10.42
C LEU A 79 8.85 -2.47 -10.91
N GLN A 80 8.96 -1.43 -10.09
CA GLN A 80 9.77 -0.25 -10.39
C GLN A 80 10.70 0.08 -9.21
N GLY A 81 11.72 0.88 -9.49
CA GLY A 81 12.68 1.34 -8.49
C GLY A 81 13.32 0.19 -7.71
N LEU A 82 13.52 0.42 -6.41
CA LEU A 82 14.19 -0.51 -5.51
C LEU A 82 13.55 -1.90 -5.53
N ALA A 83 12.22 -1.99 -5.51
CA ALA A 83 11.48 -3.26 -5.50
C ALA A 83 11.88 -4.22 -6.63
N ARG A 84 12.09 -3.68 -7.84
CA ARG A 84 12.54 -4.43 -9.01
C ARG A 84 13.97 -4.94 -8.82
N ASP A 85 14.87 -4.05 -8.44
CA ASP A 85 16.29 -4.35 -8.22
C ASP A 85 16.47 -5.43 -7.14
N LEU A 86 15.66 -5.35 -6.07
CA LEU A 86 15.61 -6.34 -5.00
C LEU A 86 15.18 -7.72 -5.54
N MET A 87 14.05 -7.79 -6.26
CA MET A 87 13.59 -9.06 -6.86
C MET A 87 14.61 -9.67 -7.83
N GLN A 88 15.24 -8.85 -8.67
CA GLN A 88 16.25 -9.30 -9.64
C GLN A 88 17.55 -9.77 -8.99
N ARG A 89 17.94 -9.21 -7.83
CA ARG A 89 19.12 -9.66 -7.07
C ARG A 89 18.88 -10.95 -6.31
N ALA A 90 17.67 -11.16 -5.78
CA ALA A 90 17.34 -12.34 -5.00
C ALA A 90 17.03 -13.57 -5.86
N PHE A 91 16.50 -13.37 -7.08
CA PHE A 91 16.14 -14.45 -7.98
C PHE A 91 16.88 -14.31 -9.31
N SER A 92 17.83 -15.22 -9.56
CA SER A 92 18.40 -15.42 -10.90
C SER A 92 17.31 -15.78 -11.92
N PRO A 93 17.48 -15.50 -13.23
CA PRO A 93 16.52 -15.87 -14.26
C PRO A 93 16.11 -17.34 -14.18
N GLY A 94 14.79 -17.60 -14.12
CA GLY A 94 14.23 -18.95 -13.97
C GLY A 94 14.19 -19.52 -12.55
N SER A 95 14.74 -18.82 -11.54
CA SER A 95 14.68 -19.24 -10.12
C SER A 95 13.53 -18.59 -9.32
N LEU A 96 12.69 -17.77 -9.97
CA LEU A 96 11.50 -17.20 -9.34
C LEU A 96 10.56 -18.30 -8.84
N PRO A 97 9.92 -18.13 -7.68
CA PRO A 97 8.89 -19.05 -7.19
C PRO A 97 7.80 -19.32 -8.24
N PRO A 98 7.20 -20.53 -8.30
CA PRO A 98 6.28 -20.90 -9.38
C PRO A 98 5.10 -19.94 -9.56
N HIS A 99 4.51 -19.45 -8.45
CA HIS A 99 3.43 -18.47 -8.47
C HIS A 99 3.83 -17.11 -9.05
N LEU A 100 5.11 -16.79 -9.15
CA LEU A 100 5.63 -15.54 -9.74
C LEU A 100 6.22 -15.75 -11.14
N GLY A 101 6.92 -16.86 -11.38
CA GLY A 101 7.69 -17.10 -12.60
C GLY A 101 7.05 -18.04 -13.64
N SER A 102 6.18 -18.98 -13.22
CA SER A 102 5.58 -19.95 -14.14
C SER A 102 4.28 -19.42 -14.75
N PRO A 103 4.15 -19.28 -16.09
CA PRO A 103 2.93 -18.77 -16.72
C PRO A 103 1.68 -19.60 -16.43
N ALA A 104 1.83 -20.90 -16.14
CA ALA A 104 0.71 -21.76 -15.76
C ALA A 104 0.24 -21.48 -14.33
N SER A 105 1.18 -21.30 -13.40
CA SER A 105 0.86 -21.12 -11.97
C SER A 105 0.48 -19.67 -11.66
N SER A 106 1.22 -18.67 -12.16
CA SER A 106 0.93 -17.24 -11.97
C SER A 106 -0.48 -16.85 -12.40
N ARG A 107 -1.04 -17.47 -13.44
CA ARG A 107 -2.44 -17.25 -13.88
C ARG A 107 -3.49 -17.54 -12.81
N LEU A 108 -3.18 -18.34 -11.79
CA LEU A 108 -4.07 -18.66 -10.67
C LEU A 108 -4.05 -17.59 -9.56
N TYR A 109 -3.17 -16.60 -9.63
CA TYR A 109 -2.97 -15.59 -8.60
C TYR A 109 -3.20 -14.16 -9.12
N TYR A 110 -3.63 -13.28 -8.23
CA TYR A 110 -3.43 -11.84 -8.38
C TYR A 110 -2.15 -11.45 -7.64
N HIS A 111 -1.32 -10.64 -8.28
CA HIS A 111 -0.07 -10.15 -7.71
C HIS A 111 -0.26 -8.74 -7.16
N PHE A 112 0.33 -8.50 -5.99
CA PHE A 112 0.27 -7.23 -5.30
C PHE A 112 1.62 -6.90 -4.67
N THR A 113 1.82 -5.60 -4.46
CA THR A 113 2.99 -5.08 -3.78
C THR A 113 2.62 -3.91 -2.88
N PRO A 114 3.34 -3.64 -1.78
CA PRO A 114 3.08 -2.49 -0.93
C PRO A 114 3.22 -1.16 -1.66
N ASP A 115 2.33 -0.21 -1.37
CA ASP A 115 2.45 1.18 -1.83
C ASP A 115 3.63 1.93 -1.17
N MET A 116 3.97 1.57 0.07
CA MET A 116 5.15 2.11 0.74
C MET A 116 6.37 1.24 0.49
N GLU A 117 7.45 1.86 0.01
CA GLU A 117 8.74 1.22 -0.13
C GLU A 117 9.37 0.95 1.25
N CYS A 118 9.73 -0.31 1.49
CA CYS A 118 10.55 -0.82 2.61
C CYS A 118 9.86 -1.00 3.98
N LEU A 119 10.08 -2.19 4.54
CA LEU A 119 9.81 -2.52 5.95
C LEU A 119 11.14 -2.62 6.73
N SER A 120 11.27 -1.83 7.81
CA SER A 120 12.38 -1.95 8.76
C SER A 120 12.10 -3.08 9.77
N LEU A 121 12.85 -4.18 9.71
CA LEU A 121 12.69 -5.28 10.66
C LEU A 121 13.39 -4.99 12.00
N PRO A 122 12.82 -5.45 13.13
CA PRO A 122 13.55 -5.61 14.38
C PRO A 122 14.74 -6.56 14.22
N SER A 123 15.80 -6.34 15.01
CA SER A 123 17.01 -7.19 15.03
C SER A 123 16.80 -8.60 15.60
N ASP A 124 15.69 -8.81 16.30
CA ASP A 124 15.45 -9.93 17.23
C ASP A 124 14.07 -10.56 17.02
N VAL A 125 13.56 -10.59 15.78
CA VAL A 125 12.25 -11.19 15.44
C VAL A 125 12.26 -12.69 15.75
N ALA A 126 11.36 -13.12 16.64
CA ALA A 126 11.13 -14.51 17.00
C ALA A 126 9.98 -15.14 16.20
N ARG A 127 8.97 -14.34 15.82
CA ARG A 127 7.79 -14.79 15.05
C ARG A 127 7.26 -13.66 14.19
N THR A 128 6.92 -13.96 12.95
CA THR A 128 6.19 -13.06 12.04
C THR A 128 4.79 -13.64 11.79
N THR A 129 3.76 -12.84 11.96
CA THR A 129 2.39 -13.17 11.57
C THR A 129 1.94 -12.19 10.49
N LEU A 130 1.40 -12.73 9.40
CA LEU A 130 0.79 -11.96 8.32
C LEU A 130 -0.73 -12.08 8.40
N LYS A 131 -1.45 -10.97 8.25
CA LYS A 131 -2.90 -10.99 8.00
C LYS A 131 -3.20 -10.27 6.70
N LEU A 132 -3.99 -10.89 5.82
CA LEU A 132 -4.55 -10.21 4.67
C LEU A 132 -5.81 -9.49 5.14
N VAL A 133 -5.84 -8.17 4.92
CA VAL A 133 -6.95 -7.29 5.25
C VAL A 133 -7.63 -6.87 3.95
N VAL A 134 -8.96 -6.86 3.97
CA VAL A 134 -9.82 -6.38 2.90
C VAL A 134 -10.57 -5.17 3.43
N THR A 135 -10.48 -4.04 2.73
CA THR A 135 -11.27 -2.85 3.03
C THR A 135 -12.41 -2.74 2.02
N TYR A 136 -13.64 -2.64 2.53
CA TYR A 136 -14.84 -2.47 1.72
C TYR A 136 -15.81 -1.54 2.45
N ASP A 137 -16.26 -0.49 1.76
CA ASP A 137 -17.22 0.50 2.29
C ASP A 137 -16.80 1.17 3.62
N GLY A 138 -15.51 1.41 3.79
CA GLY A 138 -14.93 1.99 5.01
C GLY A 138 -14.70 1.00 6.16
N TRP A 139 -15.14 -0.26 6.01
CA TRP A 139 -14.89 -1.34 6.97
C TRP A 139 -13.67 -2.16 6.57
N GLU A 140 -12.91 -2.61 7.57
CA GLU A 140 -11.74 -3.49 7.40
C GLU A 140 -12.04 -4.89 7.95
N TYR A 141 -11.72 -5.91 7.16
CA TYR A 141 -11.93 -7.31 7.49
C TYR A 141 -10.61 -8.09 7.34
N VAL A 142 -10.14 -8.74 8.40
CA VAL A 142 -9.12 -9.79 8.26
C VAL A 142 -9.76 -10.95 7.52
N VAL A 143 -9.22 -11.37 6.38
CA VAL A 143 -9.77 -12.49 5.60
C VAL A 143 -8.88 -13.72 5.59
N TYR A 144 -7.60 -13.57 5.96
CA TYR A 144 -6.67 -14.67 6.11
C TYR A 144 -5.57 -14.31 7.12
N GLU A 145 -5.13 -15.28 7.92
CA GLU A 145 -3.99 -15.13 8.84
C GLU A 145 -3.01 -16.29 8.65
N ARG A 146 -1.71 -15.98 8.58
CA ARG A 146 -0.63 -16.97 8.43
C ARG A 146 0.56 -16.61 9.34
N PRO A 147 0.93 -17.47 10.30
CA PRO A 147 2.25 -17.38 10.92
C PRO A 147 3.31 -17.83 9.92
N LEU A 148 4.30 -16.97 9.65
CA LEU A 148 5.52 -17.39 8.97
C LEU A 148 6.40 -18.14 9.98
N ARG A 149 6.71 -19.40 9.68
CA ARG A 149 7.64 -20.21 10.47
C ARG A 149 9.07 -19.88 10.04
N SER A 150 9.91 -19.48 10.99
CA SER A 150 11.35 -19.41 10.74
C SER A 150 11.93 -20.83 10.63
N GLY A 151 12.64 -21.12 9.54
CA GLY A 151 13.44 -22.34 9.39
C GLY A 151 12.72 -23.63 8.97
N ALA A 152 11.41 -23.61 8.72
CA ALA A 152 10.73 -24.74 8.06
C ALA A 152 10.56 -24.45 6.56
N PRO A 153 10.78 -25.41 5.64
CA PRO A 153 10.41 -25.22 4.25
C PRO A 153 8.92 -24.88 4.18
N LEU A 154 8.54 -23.93 3.32
CA LEU A 154 7.15 -23.76 2.96
C LEU A 154 6.69 -25.06 2.29
N ALA A 155 5.94 -25.87 3.02
CA ALA A 155 4.92 -26.68 2.40
C ALA A 155 3.93 -25.69 1.80
N ASP A 156 4.13 -25.36 0.52
CA ASP A 156 3.10 -24.76 -0.32
C ASP A 156 2.06 -25.85 -0.59
N ASP A 157 1.28 -26.16 0.44
CA ASP A 157 0.04 -26.92 0.29
C ASP A 157 -0.79 -26.19 -0.76
N ALA A 158 -1.27 -26.92 -1.76
CA ALA A 158 -1.96 -26.36 -2.92
C ALA A 158 -3.16 -25.47 -2.55
N ASP A 159 -3.72 -25.71 -1.36
CA ASP A 159 -4.87 -24.99 -0.79
C ASP A 159 -4.50 -23.71 -0.02
N THR A 160 -3.24 -23.29 -0.02
CA THR A 160 -2.80 -22.04 0.62
C THR A 160 -3.29 -20.81 -0.19
N PRO A 161 -4.21 -19.98 0.33
CA PRO A 161 -4.78 -18.86 -0.45
C PRO A 161 -3.83 -17.67 -0.60
N LEU A 162 -2.86 -17.52 0.30
CA LEU A 162 -1.91 -16.41 0.35
C LEU A 162 -0.46 -16.91 0.36
N LEU A 163 0.24 -16.63 -0.73
CA LEU A 163 1.69 -16.81 -0.87
C LEU A 163 2.37 -15.46 -0.77
N VAL A 164 3.32 -15.31 0.16
CA VAL A 164 4.10 -14.07 0.33
C VAL A 164 5.57 -14.39 0.15
N THR A 165 6.15 -13.87 -0.92
CA THR A 165 7.58 -13.93 -1.19
C THR A 165 8.21 -12.69 -0.54
N VAL A 166 8.78 -12.86 0.65
CA VAL A 166 9.54 -11.79 1.30
C VAL A 166 10.97 -11.82 0.79
N VAL A 167 11.47 -10.68 0.33
CA VAL A 167 12.88 -10.51 -0.03
C VAL A 167 13.53 -9.60 0.99
N GLU A 168 14.54 -10.10 1.70
CA GLU A 168 15.23 -9.41 2.79
C GLU A 168 16.63 -8.96 2.35
N PHE A 169 17.00 -7.72 2.67
CA PHE A 169 18.29 -7.15 2.36
C PHE A 169 18.94 -6.59 3.62
N GLU A 170 20.12 -7.09 3.91
CA GLU A 170 21.01 -6.48 4.87
C GLU A 170 21.60 -5.21 4.25
N SER A 171 21.03 -4.05 4.62
CA SER A 171 21.66 -2.78 4.27
C SER A 171 22.96 -2.67 5.04
N THR A 172 24.08 -2.55 4.31
CA THR A 172 25.43 -2.47 4.89
C THR A 172 25.59 -1.15 5.66
N ALA A 173 25.11 -1.11 6.90
CA ALA A 173 25.36 -0.02 7.80
C ALA A 173 26.84 -0.04 8.18
N LEU A 174 27.64 0.73 7.45
CA LEU A 174 29.02 1.03 7.79
C LEU A 174 29.07 1.56 9.22
N VAL A 175 29.56 0.74 10.15
CA VAL A 175 29.90 1.20 11.49
C VAL A 175 31.09 2.12 11.35
N ILE A 176 30.83 3.43 11.32
CA ILE A 176 31.88 4.43 11.52
C ILE A 176 32.38 4.20 12.96
N GLY A 177 33.64 3.76 13.10
CA GLY A 177 34.17 3.01 14.24
C GLY A 177 34.22 3.70 15.62
N HIS A 178 33.48 4.79 15.80
CA HIS A 178 33.41 5.59 17.02
C HIS A 178 31.98 5.87 17.52
N LEU A 179 30.92 5.42 16.82
CA LEU A 179 29.51 5.78 17.14
C LEU A 179 28.57 4.61 17.49
N GLY A 180 28.92 3.36 17.17
CA GLY A 180 28.36 2.17 17.81
C GLY A 180 26.86 1.87 17.70
N ILE A 181 26.24 1.87 16.50
CA ILE A 181 24.90 1.33 16.14
C ILE A 181 24.66 1.61 14.63
N ARG A 182 23.91 0.86 13.80
CA ARG A 182 23.43 -0.55 13.76
C ARG A 182 23.04 -0.88 12.30
N VAL A 183 23.13 -2.15 11.91
CA VAL A 183 22.53 -2.68 10.67
C VAL A 183 21.01 -2.49 10.64
N GLN A 184 20.46 -2.04 9.50
CA GLN A 184 19.02 -2.01 9.24
C GLN A 184 18.68 -3.03 8.14
N LEU A 185 18.03 -4.12 8.54
CA LEU A 185 17.46 -5.09 7.60
C LEU A 185 16.20 -4.46 6.99
N VAL A 186 16.12 -4.48 5.66
CA VAL A 186 14.99 -3.98 4.87
C VAL A 186 14.35 -5.18 4.17
N SER A 187 13.05 -5.43 4.40
CA SER A 187 12.29 -6.41 3.61
C SER A 187 11.34 -5.76 2.63
N TYR A 188 11.16 -6.41 1.48
CA TYR A 188 10.12 -6.11 0.51
C TYR A 188 9.26 -7.36 0.26
N PRO A 189 7.97 -7.37 0.67
CA PRO A 189 7.07 -8.50 0.43
C PRO A 189 6.36 -8.38 -0.92
N MET A 190 6.55 -9.35 -1.81
CA MET A 190 5.66 -9.60 -2.94
C MET A 190 4.51 -10.51 -2.49
N VAL A 191 3.27 -10.07 -2.70
CA VAL A 191 2.07 -10.76 -2.23
C VAL A 191 1.31 -11.35 -3.41
N SER A 192 1.08 -12.66 -3.39
CA SER A 192 0.29 -13.37 -4.39
C SER A 192 -0.89 -14.05 -3.71
N VAL A 193 -2.10 -13.65 -4.09
CA VAL A 193 -3.34 -14.21 -3.53
C VAL A 193 -4.05 -15.02 -4.61
N ARG A 194 -4.53 -16.22 -4.30
CA ARG A 194 -5.31 -17.03 -5.25
C ARG A 194 -6.54 -16.24 -5.72
N LYS A 195 -6.84 -16.32 -7.03
CA LYS A 195 -7.95 -15.56 -7.64
C LYS A 195 -9.29 -15.99 -7.11
N ASP A 196 -9.56 -17.30 -7.09
CA ASP A 196 -10.81 -17.88 -6.60
C ASP A 196 -11.14 -17.48 -5.16
N PHE A 197 -10.13 -17.41 -4.29
CA PHE A 197 -10.27 -16.92 -2.92
C PHE A 197 -10.65 -15.42 -2.85
N ILE A 198 -10.01 -14.55 -3.63
CA ILE A 198 -10.34 -13.11 -3.66
C ILE A 198 -11.69 -12.86 -4.35
N ASP A 199 -11.99 -13.60 -5.43
CA ASP A 199 -13.21 -13.46 -6.19
C ASP A 199 -14.43 -13.94 -5.34
N ASP A 200 -14.29 -14.98 -4.49
CA ASP A 200 -15.31 -15.34 -3.47
C ASP A 200 -15.53 -14.21 -2.44
N ILE A 201 -14.46 -13.61 -1.93
CA ILE A 201 -14.57 -12.53 -0.94
C ILE A 201 -15.23 -11.29 -1.56
N ASP A 202 -14.85 -10.88 -2.77
CA ASP A 202 -15.47 -9.76 -3.49
C ASP A 202 -16.95 -10.06 -3.79
N PHE A 203 -17.28 -11.29 -4.20
CA PHE A 203 -18.67 -11.72 -4.40
C PHE A 203 -19.50 -11.63 -3.12
N ARG A 204 -18.98 -12.16 -2.01
CA ARG A 204 -19.68 -12.18 -0.71
C ARG A 204 -19.87 -10.79 -0.14
N LEU A 205 -18.84 -9.94 -0.14
CA LEU A 205 -18.94 -8.55 0.31
C LEU A 205 -19.90 -7.70 -0.54
N ARG A 206 -20.03 -7.98 -1.84
CA ARG A 206 -21.02 -7.31 -2.70
C ARG A 206 -22.44 -7.82 -2.50
N THR A 207 -22.61 -9.07 -2.09
CA THR A 207 -23.93 -9.72 -2.00
C THR A 207 -24.55 -9.56 -0.62
N ASP A 208 -23.74 -9.64 0.44
CA ASP A 208 -24.18 -9.61 1.84
C ASP A 208 -23.07 -9.01 2.74
N PRO A 209 -22.83 -7.68 2.66
CA PRO A 209 -21.79 -7.02 3.44
C PRO A 209 -22.08 -7.07 4.95
N ASP A 210 -23.34 -6.91 5.37
CA ASP A 210 -23.73 -6.80 6.78
C ASP A 210 -23.48 -8.08 7.58
N ASN A 211 -23.49 -9.26 6.92
CA ASN A 211 -23.16 -10.54 7.54
C ASN A 211 -21.70 -10.98 7.33
N PHE A 212 -20.90 -10.24 6.55
CA PHE A 212 -19.49 -10.57 6.35
C PHE A 212 -18.66 -10.18 7.58
N LYS A 213 -17.99 -11.15 8.21
CA LYS A 213 -17.23 -10.94 9.47
C LYS A 213 -15.72 -11.12 9.34
N GLY A 214 -15.24 -11.56 8.17
CA GLY A 214 -13.86 -12.04 8.02
C GLY A 214 -13.55 -13.21 8.95
N ILE A 215 -12.27 -13.33 9.33
CA ILE A 215 -11.78 -14.18 10.41
C ILE A 215 -11.65 -13.32 11.66
N LEU A 216 -12.40 -13.67 12.70
CA LEU A 216 -12.23 -13.09 14.03
C LEU A 216 -10.98 -13.71 14.67
N SER A 217 -9.91 -12.93 14.80
CA SER A 217 -8.60 -13.33 15.33
C SER A 217 -8.29 -12.67 16.68
#